data_AF-A0A4R5K1S7-F1
#
_entry.id   AF-A0A4R5K1S7-F1
#
_cell.length_a   1.000
_cell.length_b   1.000
_cell.length_c   1.000
_cell.angle_alpha   90.00
_cell.angle_beta   90.00
_cell.angle_gamma   90.00
#
_symmetry.space_group_name_H-M   'P 1'
#
loop_
_entity.id
_entity.type
_entity.pdbx_description
1 polymer ?
#
loop_
_entity_poly.entity_id
_entity_poly.type
_entity_poly.pdbx_seq_one_letter_code
_entity_poly.pdbx_strand_id
1 'polypeptide(L)'
;MDITADPHSVKAHRSIPGYESLGIGAAAERLDAVAGLGIKGVAVRVIDRPVSGREEWRGRRDPWVSAIGTLVEEAAARHLTVVVDPFSAALQPTGQWGLLSDLEPADGGTLG
;
A
#
# COMPACT_ATOMS: atom_id res chain seq x y z
N MET A 1 -5.46 -4.81 -5.69
CA MET A 1 -6.38 -3.97 -4.92
C MET A 1 -5.61 -2.81 -4.35
N ASP A 2 -6.21 -1.63 -4.33
CA ASP A 2 -5.66 -0.48 -3.64
C ASP A 2 -6.24 -0.42 -2.23
N ILE A 3 -5.38 -0.24 -1.22
CA ILE A 3 -5.81 -0.10 0.17
C ILE A 3 -5.50 1.29 0.72
N THR A 4 -6.38 1.83 1.55
CA THR A 4 -6.21 3.12 2.23
C THR A 4 -6.29 2.96 3.75
N ALA A 5 -5.77 3.95 4.49
CA ALA A 5 -5.71 3.90 5.95
C ALA A 5 -7.08 3.99 6.64
N ASP A 6 -8.10 4.50 5.94
CA ASP A 6 -9.48 4.55 6.45
C ASP A 6 -10.12 3.16 6.39
N PRO A 7 -10.35 2.46 7.53
CA PRO A 7 -10.65 1.03 7.57
C PRO A 7 -11.93 0.62 6.83
N HIS A 8 -12.92 1.52 6.76
CA HIS A 8 -14.24 1.23 6.19
C HIS A 8 -14.47 1.90 4.84
N SER A 9 -13.46 2.58 4.29
CA SER A 9 -13.62 3.30 3.03
C SER A 9 -13.85 2.35 1.85
N VAL A 10 -14.75 2.73 0.94
CA VAL A 10 -14.86 2.13 -0.39
C VAL A 10 -15.02 3.29 -1.35
N LYS A 11 -14.01 3.50 -2.21
CA LYS A 11 -13.97 4.62 -3.15
C LYS A 11 -13.78 4.10 -4.56
N ALA A 12 -14.78 4.31 -5.40
CA ALA A 12 -14.67 4.01 -6.82
C ALA A 12 -13.56 4.86 -7.47
N HIS A 13 -12.76 4.22 -8.32
CA HIS A 13 -11.73 4.90 -9.08
C HIS A 13 -12.36 5.71 -10.21
N ARG A 14 -12.04 7.00 -10.29
CA ARG A 14 -12.70 7.93 -11.21
C ARG A 14 -12.53 7.56 -12.68
N SER A 15 -11.39 6.98 -13.06
CA SER A 15 -11.05 6.68 -14.46
C SER A 15 -11.03 5.20 -14.81
N ILE A 16 -11.28 4.31 -13.85
CA ILE A 16 -11.26 2.85 -14.09
C ILE A 16 -12.59 2.28 -13.57
N PRO A 17 -13.61 2.16 -14.43
CA PRO A 17 -14.90 1.59 -14.04
C PRO A 17 -14.75 0.20 -13.43
N GLY A 18 -15.41 -0.04 -12.30
CA GLY A 18 -15.35 -1.30 -11.55
C GLY A 18 -14.11 -1.48 -10.67
N TYR A 19 -13.17 -0.52 -10.67
CA TYR A 19 -12.03 -0.52 -9.76
C TYR A 19 -12.32 0.33 -8.53
N GLU A 20 -11.90 -0.15 -7.36
CA GLU A 20 -12.15 0.50 -6.07
C GLU A 20 -10.87 0.53 -5.23
N SER A 21 -10.69 1.62 -4.49
CA SER A 21 -9.78 1.69 -3.35
C SER A 21 -10.56 1.36 -2.08
N LEU A 22 -10.02 0.47 -1.27
CA LEU A 22 -10.69 -0.10 -0.11
C LEU A 22 -9.96 0.28 1.18
N GLY A 23 -10.70 0.47 2.26
CA GLY A 23 -10.17 0.41 3.60
C GLY A 23 -9.75 -1.01 3.95
N ILE A 24 -8.89 -1.17 4.95
CA ILE A 24 -8.38 -2.50 5.33
C ILE A 24 -9.50 -3.46 5.75
N GLY A 25 -10.52 -2.98 6.47
CA GLY A 25 -11.68 -3.80 6.83
C GLY A 25 -12.48 -4.23 5.60
N ALA A 26 -12.79 -3.28 4.71
CA ALA A 26 -13.47 -3.57 3.44
C ALA A 26 -12.64 -4.48 2.51
N ALA A 27 -11.31 -4.37 2.55
CA ALA A 27 -10.39 -5.23 1.82
C ALA A 27 -10.40 -6.66 2.37
N ALA A 28 -10.48 -6.84 3.69
CA ALA A 28 -10.61 -8.15 4.32
C ALA A 28 -11.92 -8.83 3.93
N GLU A 29 -13.05 -8.12 3.97
CA GLU A 29 -14.35 -8.64 3.49
C GLU A 29 -14.30 -9.04 2.01
N ARG A 30 -13.54 -8.30 1.18
CA ARG A 30 -13.38 -8.61 -0.24
C ARG A 30 -12.64 -9.94 -0.48
N LEU A 31 -11.84 -10.42 0.47
CA LEU A 31 -11.09 -11.67 0.32
C LEU A 31 -12.01 -12.89 0.19
N ASP A 32 -13.20 -12.88 0.80
CA ASP A 32 -14.19 -13.95 0.65
C ASP A 32 -14.66 -14.08 -0.79
N ALA A 33 -14.95 -12.96 -1.46
CA ALA A 33 -15.31 -12.93 -2.87
C ALA A 33 -14.14 -13.41 -3.75
N VAL A 34 -12.92 -12.99 -3.46
CA VAL A 34 -11.72 -13.42 -4.21
C VAL A 34 -11.50 -14.93 -4.08
N ALA A 35 -11.59 -15.47 -2.87
CA ALA A 35 -11.44 -16.90 -2.62
C ALA A 35 -12.54 -17.71 -3.32
N GLY A 36 -13.79 -17.23 -3.28
CA GLY A 36 -14.94 -17.85 -3.96
C GLY A 36 -14.79 -17.93 -5.49
N LEU A 37 -13.99 -17.04 -6.09
CA LEU A 37 -13.66 -17.08 -7.53
C LEU A 37 -12.52 -18.07 -7.87
N GLY A 38 -11.94 -18.74 -6.87
CA GLY A 38 -10.84 -19.70 -7.06
C GLY A 38 -9.47 -19.04 -7.29
N ILE A 39 -9.37 -17.72 -7.12
CA ILE A 39 -8.11 -16.96 -7.22
C ILE A 39 -7.18 -17.37 -6.06
N LYS A 40 -5.87 -17.39 -6.31
CA LYS A 40 -4.86 -17.87 -5.33
C LYS A 40 -4.17 -16.77 -4.54
N GLY A 41 -4.40 -15.52 -4.89
CA GLY A 41 -3.80 -14.41 -4.18
C GLY A 41 -4.21 -13.05 -4.70
N VAL A 42 -3.76 -12.04 -3.98
CA VAL A 42 -4.05 -10.63 -4.25
C VAL A 42 -2.77 -9.83 -4.19
N ALA A 43 -2.60 -8.92 -5.16
CA ALA A 43 -1.63 -7.84 -5.04
C ALA A 43 -2.30 -6.65 -4.33
N VAL A 44 -1.65 -6.10 -3.32
CA VAL A 44 -2.14 -5.02 -2.48
C VAL A 44 -1.21 -3.83 -2.62
N ARG A 45 -1.71 -2.72 -3.15
CA ARG A 45 -0.98 -1.46 -3.22
C ARG A 45 -1.44 -0.53 -2.12
N VAL A 46 -0.50 0.00 -1.35
CA VAL A 46 -0.79 0.89 -0.22
C VAL A 46 -0.90 2.33 -0.71
N ILE A 47 -2.09 2.90 -0.62
CA ILE A 47 -2.36 4.28 -1.00
C ILE A 47 -2.44 5.15 0.24
N ASP A 48 -1.53 6.12 0.33
CA ASP A 48 -1.53 7.07 1.42
C ASP A 48 -1.09 8.46 0.93
N ARG A 49 -1.26 9.47 1.77
CA ARG A 49 -0.85 10.85 1.43
C ARG A 49 0.67 10.92 1.24
N PRO A 50 1.19 11.81 0.37
CA PRO A 50 2.63 11.98 0.26
C PRO A 50 3.33 12.26 1.60
N VAL A 51 4.59 11.85 1.71
CA VAL A 51 5.48 12.11 2.85
C VAL A 51 6.56 13.10 2.44
N SER A 52 6.90 14.03 3.33
CA SER A 52 7.90 15.08 3.05
C SER A 52 9.33 14.68 3.43
N GLY A 53 9.49 13.57 4.17
CA GLY A 53 10.81 13.14 4.64
C GLY A 53 10.80 11.84 5.44
N ARG A 54 11.99 11.41 5.86
CA ARG A 54 12.22 10.11 6.52
C ARG A 54 11.52 9.96 7.87
N GLU A 55 11.44 11.04 8.63
CA GLU A 55 10.77 11.04 9.94
C GLU A 55 9.26 10.84 9.79
N GLU A 56 8.61 11.59 8.89
CA GLU A 56 7.19 11.42 8.59
C GLU A 56 6.90 10.01 8.06
N TRP A 57 7.76 9.47 7.18
CA TRP A 57 7.65 8.09 6.72
C TRP A 57 7.72 7.08 7.87
N ARG A 58 8.69 7.21 8.78
CA ARG A 58 8.83 6.31 9.94
C ARG A 58 7.57 6.29 10.79
N GLY A 59 7.00 7.46 11.10
CA GLY A 59 5.77 7.54 11.90
C GLY A 59 4.55 6.89 11.23
N ARG A 60 4.55 6.77 9.91
CA ARG A 60 3.43 6.22 9.13
C ARG A 60 3.63 4.77 8.71
N ARG A 61 4.88 4.32 8.60
CA ARG A 61 5.24 2.94 8.25
C ARG A 61 4.67 1.94 9.24
N ASP A 62 4.84 2.16 10.54
CA ASP A 62 4.51 1.16 11.55
C ASP A 62 3.01 0.85 11.62
N PRO A 63 2.09 1.84 11.58
CA PRO A 63 0.67 1.59 11.39
C PRO A 63 0.34 0.74 10.17
N TRP A 64 1.01 1.00 9.03
CA TRP A 64 0.80 0.22 7.81
C TRP A 64 1.29 -1.22 7.93
N VAL A 65 2.46 -1.44 8.54
CA VAL A 65 2.99 -2.79 8.76
C VAL A 65 2.01 -3.61 9.60
N SER A 66 1.50 -3.03 10.70
CA SER A 66 0.52 -3.70 11.55
C SER A 66 -0.75 -4.06 10.78
N ALA A 67 -1.29 -3.10 10.03
CA ALA A 67 -2.58 -3.26 9.39
C ALA A 67 -2.52 -4.17 8.15
N ILE A 68 -1.39 -4.17 7.43
CA ILE A 68 -1.07 -5.16 6.38
C ILE A 68 -0.92 -6.54 7.00
N GLY A 69 -0.29 -6.66 8.18
CA GLY A 69 -0.18 -7.91 8.91
C GLY A 69 -1.55 -8.56 9.15
N THR A 70 -2.52 -7.79 9.64
CA THR A 70 -3.90 -8.27 9.80
C THR A 70 -4.52 -8.74 8.48
N LEU A 71 -4.35 -7.98 7.39
CA LEU A 71 -4.86 -8.40 6.08
C LEU A 71 -4.21 -9.69 5.56
N VAL A 72 -2.92 -9.88 5.82
CA VAL A 72 -2.17 -11.10 5.46
C VAL A 72 -2.70 -12.30 6.24
N GLU A 73 -2.96 -12.16 7.54
CA GLU A 73 -3.55 -13.22 8.37
C GLU A 73 -4.95 -13.61 7.87
N GLU A 74 -5.80 -12.62 7.58
CA GLU A 74 -7.15 -12.83 7.02
C GLU A 74 -7.12 -13.53 5.65
N ALA A 75 -6.14 -13.19 4.80
CA ALA A 75 -5.93 -13.84 3.51
C ALA A 75 -5.42 -15.27 3.66
N ALA A 76 -4.48 -15.51 4.58
CA ALA A 76 -3.96 -16.84 4.85
C ALA A 76 -5.03 -17.79 5.37
N ALA A 77 -5.96 -17.31 6.21
CA ALA A 77 -7.12 -18.07 6.67
C ALA A 77 -8.03 -18.55 5.52
N ARG A 78 -7.95 -17.89 4.35
CA ARG A 78 -8.67 -18.21 3.12
C ARG A 78 -7.80 -18.87 2.06
N HIS A 79 -6.59 -19.31 2.42
CA HIS A 79 -5.59 -19.90 1.51
C HIS A 79 -5.20 -18.97 0.34
N LEU A 80 -5.22 -17.65 0.57
CA LEU A 80 -4.79 -16.65 -0.39
C LEU A 80 -3.37 -16.16 -0.07
N THR A 81 -2.56 -15.96 -1.11
CA THR A 81 -1.27 -15.27 -1.00
C THR A 81 -1.46 -13.77 -1.12
N VAL A 82 -0.75 -12.97 -0.32
CA VAL A 82 -0.74 -11.50 -0.44
C VAL A 82 0.63 -11.05 -0.92
N VAL A 83 0.65 -10.28 -2.00
CA VAL A 83 1.84 -9.55 -2.49
C VAL A 83 1.63 -8.08 -2.20
N VAL A 84 2.56 -7.45 -1.49
CA VAL A 84 2.44 -6.04 -1.07
C VAL A 84 3.32 -5.16 -1.96
N ASP A 85 2.72 -4.13 -2.55
CA ASP A 85 3.38 -2.98 -3.16
C ASP A 85 3.34 -1.79 -2.18
N PRO A 86 4.47 -1.48 -1.50
CA PRO A 86 4.54 -0.42 -0.51
C PRO A 86 4.89 0.95 -1.10
N PHE A 87 5.26 1.05 -2.38
CA PHE A 87 5.90 2.27 -2.91
C PHE A 87 4.97 3.48 -2.86
N SER A 88 3.67 3.27 -3.10
CA SER A 88 2.66 4.33 -3.03
C SER A 88 2.44 4.91 -1.62
N ALA A 89 2.90 4.24 -0.55
CA ALA A 89 2.82 4.76 0.81
C ALA A 89 3.93 5.78 1.14
N ALA A 90 5.02 5.75 0.37
CA ALA A 90 6.22 6.56 0.59
C ALA A 90 6.47 7.57 -0.54
N LEU A 91 5.41 7.97 -1.26
CA LEU A 91 5.52 8.97 -2.32
C LEU A 91 5.92 10.33 -1.76
N GLN A 92 6.79 11.03 -2.47
CA GLN A 92 7.03 12.45 -2.25
C GLN A 92 5.86 13.31 -2.76
N PRO A 93 5.75 14.58 -2.35
CA PRO A 93 4.74 15.50 -2.90
C PRO A 93 4.81 15.66 -4.42
N THR A 94 5.99 15.45 -5.01
CA THR A 94 6.23 15.46 -6.47
C THR A 94 5.74 14.19 -7.17
N GLY A 95 5.28 13.18 -6.42
CA GLY A 95 4.90 11.86 -6.91
C GLY A 95 6.08 10.91 -7.14
N GLN A 96 7.31 11.32 -6.88
CA GLN A 96 8.50 10.49 -7.02
C GLN A 96 8.64 9.46 -5.89
N TRP A 97 9.26 8.33 -6.22
CA TRP A 97 9.67 7.30 -5.26
C TRP A 97 11.00 7.65 -4.61
N GLY A 98 11.23 7.10 -3.42
CA GLY A 98 12.41 7.41 -2.60
C GLY A 98 12.18 8.66 -1.75
N LEU A 99 13.05 8.91 -0.78
CA LEU A 99 13.05 10.15 -0.01
C LEU A 99 14.19 11.01 -0.56
N LEU A 100 13.96 12.31 -0.83
CA LEU A 100 15.03 13.25 -1.17
C LEU A 100 15.95 13.45 0.03
N SER A 101 16.80 12.47 0.33
CA SER A 101 17.98 12.66 1.16
C SER A 101 19.26 12.79 0.32
N ASP A 102 19.15 12.76 -1.01
CA ASP A 102 20.30 12.57 -1.90
C ASP A 102 20.50 13.74 -2.89
N LEU A 103 19.89 14.91 -2.61
CA LEU A 103 20.12 16.18 -3.33
C LEU A 103 20.87 17.22 -2.48
N GLU A 104 21.62 16.79 -1.47
CA GLU A 104 22.92 17.46 -1.27
C GLU A 104 23.71 17.18 -2.56
N PRO A 105 24.34 18.17 -3.21
CA PRO A 105 25.25 17.88 -4.29
C PRO A 105 26.34 16.96 -3.72
N ALA A 106 26.24 15.67 -4.00
CA ALA A 106 27.36 14.77 -3.83
C ALA A 106 28.43 15.27 -4.81
N ASP A 107 29.36 16.08 -4.30
CA ASP A 107 30.64 16.25 -4.94
C ASP A 107 31.12 14.85 -5.34
N GLY A 108 31.41 14.73 -6.63
CA GLY A 108 31.36 13.49 -7.40
C GLY A 108 31.84 12.23 -6.69
N GLY A 109 31.01 11.19 -6.74
CA GLY A 109 31.39 9.85 -6.33
C GLY A 109 30.44 8.81 -6.92
N THR A 110 30.82 8.22 -8.03
CA THR A 110 30.20 7.01 -8.58
C THR A 110 30.38 5.85 -7.58
N LEU A 111 29.30 5.13 -7.29
CA LEU A 111 29.33 3.98 -6.39
C LEU A 111 30.11 2.81 -7.03
N GLY A 112 31.31 2.56 -6.50
CA GLY A 112 31.98 1.25 -6.50
C GLY A 112 31.85 0.58 -5.14
#